data_AF-A0A946TRG7-F1
#
_entry.id   AF-A0A946TRG7-F1
#
_cell.length_a   1.000
_cell.length_b   1.000
_cell.length_c   1.000
_cell.angle_alpha   90.00
_cell.angle_beta   90.00
_cell.angle_gamma   90.00
#
_symmetry.space_group_name_H-M   'P 1'
#
loop_
_entity.id
_entity.type
_entity.pdbx_description
1 polymer ?
#
loop_
_entity_poly.entity_id
_entity_poly.type
_entity_poly.pdbx_seq_one_letter_code
_entity_poly.pdbx_strand_id
1 'polypeptide(L)'
;MKLTGRVVAGAKQAAFFTQLDWVVEQCAEKLGFKPFPGTLNLEIIAEDLDLMHQLKHKKGVELQPADPQFCAATVLPVDIAGHSGAVVVPAEEVNIHKENIVEIMSGERLRSALNIEDGDLVTIMFQEPEAE
;
A
#
# COMPACT_ATOMS: atom_id res chain seq x y z
N MET A 1 7.28 5.85 -11.42
CA MET A 1 5.99 5.44 -12.05
C MET A 1 4.83 6.01 -11.25
N LYS A 2 3.62 6.22 -11.79
CA LYS A 2 2.48 6.73 -11.02
C LYS A 2 1.21 5.92 -11.28
N LEU A 3 0.34 5.80 -10.28
CA LEU A 3 -1.01 5.26 -10.42
C LEU A 3 -2.01 6.27 -9.88
N THR A 4 -3.16 6.35 -10.53
CA THR A 4 -4.30 7.14 -10.08
C THR A 4 -5.43 6.20 -9.69
N GLY A 5 -6.06 6.46 -8.54
CA GLY A 5 -7.21 5.69 -8.10
C GLY A 5 -8.22 6.53 -7.34
N ARG A 6 -9.45 6.04 -7.32
CA ARG A 6 -10.55 6.61 -6.55
C ARG A 6 -10.53 6.08 -5.13
N VAL A 7 -10.64 6.96 -4.15
CA VAL A 7 -10.74 6.57 -2.73
C VAL A 7 -12.02 5.79 -2.51
N VAL A 8 -11.89 4.61 -1.92
CA VAL A 8 -13.01 3.73 -1.58
C VAL A 8 -12.96 3.27 -0.13
N ALA A 9 -14.10 2.90 0.42
CA ALA A 9 -14.18 2.26 1.73
C ALA A 9 -13.63 0.83 1.68
N GLY A 10 -12.78 0.49 2.65
CA GLY A 10 -12.29 -0.88 2.86
C GLY A 10 -13.12 -1.65 3.89
N ALA A 11 -12.82 -2.94 4.05
CA ALA A 11 -13.44 -3.80 5.07
C ALA A 11 -12.99 -3.51 6.51
N LYS A 12 -12.08 -2.53 6.72
CA LYS A 12 -11.49 -2.14 8.01
C LYS A 12 -10.74 -3.28 8.73
N GLN A 13 -10.27 -4.29 8.00
CA GLN A 13 -9.57 -5.45 8.57
C GLN A 13 -8.04 -5.23 8.65
N ALA A 14 -7.47 -4.37 7.79
CA ALA A 14 -6.03 -4.08 7.77
C ALA A 14 -5.52 -3.34 9.02
N ALA A 15 -6.42 -2.80 9.84
CA ALA A 15 -6.05 -2.16 11.11
C ALA A 15 -5.36 -3.15 12.07
N PHE A 16 -5.75 -4.43 12.05
CA PHE A 16 -5.08 -5.45 12.86
C PHE A 16 -3.64 -5.68 12.37
N PHE A 17 -3.47 -5.90 11.06
CA PHE A 17 -2.16 -6.15 10.45
C PHE A 17 -1.17 -5.00 10.69
N THR A 18 -1.60 -3.77 10.44
CA THR A 18 -0.77 -2.55 10.62
C THR A 18 -0.35 -2.28 12.07
N GLN A 19 -0.97 -2.95 13.05
CA GLN A 19 -0.64 -2.82 14.47
C GLN A 19 0.21 -3.97 15.01
N LEU A 20 0.53 -4.98 14.21
CA LEU A 20 1.42 -6.06 14.64
C LEU A 20 2.83 -5.50 14.87
N ASP A 21 3.44 -5.81 16.02
CA ASP A 21 4.75 -5.26 16.41
C ASP A 21 5.81 -5.47 15.33
N TRP A 22 5.87 -6.67 14.73
CA TRP A 22 6.83 -6.97 13.65
C TRP A 22 6.59 -6.18 12.37
N VAL A 23 5.34 -5.78 12.09
CA VAL A 23 5.01 -4.90 10.95
C VAL A 23 5.44 -3.47 11.30
N VAL A 24 5.12 -3.00 12.50
CA VAL A 24 5.47 -1.64 12.96
C VAL A 24 6.99 -1.43 12.97
N GLU A 25 7.74 -2.40 13.50
CA GLU A 25 9.21 -2.36 13.57
C GLU A 25 9.83 -2.34 12.18
N GLN A 26 9.40 -3.23 11.28
CA GLN A 26 9.97 -3.30 9.93
C GLN A 26 9.56 -2.14 9.05
N CYS A 27 8.34 -1.58 9.20
CA CYS A 27 7.98 -0.35 8.52
C CYS A 27 8.86 0.82 9.01
N ALA A 28 9.12 0.90 10.31
CA ALA A 28 10.00 1.94 10.85
C ALA A 28 11.44 1.81 10.33
N GLU A 29 11.98 0.59 10.29
CA GLU A 29 13.34 0.31 9.83
C GLU A 29 13.49 0.46 8.31
N LYS A 30 12.57 -0.11 7.52
CA LYS A 30 12.72 -0.27 6.07
C LYS A 30 12.01 0.82 5.26
N LEU A 31 10.98 1.46 5.82
CA LEU A 31 10.16 2.48 5.13
C LEU A 31 10.26 3.85 5.79
N GLY A 32 10.91 3.96 6.96
CA GLY A 32 11.10 5.22 7.67
C GLY A 32 9.85 5.76 8.37
N PHE A 33 8.79 4.96 8.54
CA PHE A 33 7.59 5.37 9.27
C PHE A 33 6.96 4.23 10.08
N LYS A 34 6.28 4.58 11.19
CA LYS A 34 5.41 3.65 11.92
C LYS A 34 4.00 3.74 11.35
N PRO A 35 3.38 2.65 10.87
CA PRO A 35 2.10 2.71 10.19
C PRO A 35 0.98 3.19 11.11
N PHE A 36 0.12 4.06 10.59
CA PHE A 36 -1.17 4.37 11.19
C PHE A 36 -2.07 3.12 11.17
N PRO A 37 -2.94 2.89 12.17
CA PRO A 37 -3.87 1.76 12.18
C PRO A 37 -4.86 1.79 11.00
N GLY A 38 -4.58 1.00 9.98
CA GLY A 38 -5.42 0.81 8.79
C GLY A 38 -4.74 1.20 7.47
N THR A 39 -5.50 1.09 6.38
CA THR A 39 -5.04 1.35 5.01
C THR A 39 -5.94 2.38 4.32
N LEU A 40 -5.37 3.14 3.39
CA LEU A 40 -6.13 3.86 2.38
C LEU A 40 -6.35 2.94 1.19
N ASN A 41 -7.61 2.79 0.76
CA ASN A 41 -7.95 1.92 -0.36
C ASN A 41 -8.23 2.79 -1.59
N LEU A 42 -7.53 2.49 -2.68
CA LEU A 42 -7.73 3.14 -3.97
C LEU A 42 -8.20 2.14 -5.00
N GLU A 43 -9.34 2.40 -5.61
CA GLU A 43 -9.80 1.73 -6.83
C GLU A 43 -9.10 2.37 -8.03
N ILE A 44 -8.12 1.67 -8.60
CA ILE A 44 -7.31 2.11 -9.73
C ILE A 44 -8.19 2.29 -10.97
N ILE A 45 -7.97 3.41 -11.66
CA ILE A 45 -8.70 3.76 -12.89
C ILE A 45 -8.31 2.81 -14.03
N ALA A 46 -9.22 2.64 -15.00
CA ALA A 46 -9.05 1.67 -16.09
C ALA A 46 -7.75 1.87 -16.88
N GLU A 47 -7.34 3.14 -17.06
CA GLU A 47 -6.14 3.53 -17.80
C GLU A 47 -4.85 3.05 -17.14
N ASP A 48 -4.86 2.87 -15.81
CA ASP A 48 -3.69 2.55 -15.00
C ASP A 48 -3.66 1.07 -14.56
N LEU A 49 -4.63 0.24 -14.95
CA LEU A 49 -4.70 -1.18 -14.56
C LEU A 49 -3.52 -1.98 -15.08
N ASP A 50 -3.12 -1.81 -16.33
CA ASP A 50 -1.97 -2.52 -16.90
C ASP A 50 -0.67 -2.20 -16.14
N LEU A 51 -0.51 -0.94 -15.74
CA LEU A 51 0.63 -0.52 -14.92
C LEU A 51 0.56 -1.12 -13.51
N MET A 52 -0.63 -1.16 -12.90
CA MET A 52 -0.84 -1.85 -11.62
C MET A 52 -0.44 -3.33 -11.70
N HIS A 53 -0.81 -4.03 -12.77
CA HIS A 53 -0.40 -5.42 -12.99
C HIS A 53 1.13 -5.56 -13.08
N GLN A 54 1.81 -4.67 -13.82
CA GLN A 54 3.28 -4.68 -13.88
C GLN A 54 3.92 -4.44 -12.51
N LEU A 55 3.33 -3.56 -11.69
CA LEU A 55 3.84 -3.24 -10.36
C LEU A 55 3.71 -4.42 -9.39
N LYS A 56 2.70 -5.29 -9.52
CA LYS A 56 2.58 -6.51 -8.70
C LYS A 56 3.78 -7.45 -8.84
N HIS A 57 4.45 -7.45 -10.00
CA HIS A 57 5.62 -8.29 -10.25
C HIS A 57 6.96 -7.58 -9.94
N LYS A 58 6.94 -6.31 -9.54
CA LYS A 58 8.17 -5.61 -9.14
C LYS A 58 8.69 -6.15 -7.81
N LYS A 59 10.02 -6.20 -7.69
CA LYS A 59 10.69 -6.46 -6.42
C LYS A 59 10.34 -5.32 -5.45
N GLY A 60 9.66 -5.67 -4.36
CA GLY A 60 9.32 -4.75 -3.28
C GLY A 60 10.16 -4.97 -2.03
N VAL A 61 9.83 -4.21 -0.99
CA VAL A 61 10.33 -4.42 0.36
C VAL A 61 9.53 -5.54 1.00
N GLU A 62 10.20 -6.57 1.49
CA GLU A 62 9.54 -7.65 2.22
C GLU A 62 9.43 -7.33 3.71
N LEU A 63 8.23 -7.50 4.26
CA LEU A 63 7.94 -7.52 5.69
C LEU A 63 7.80 -8.99 6.11
N GLN A 64 8.73 -9.47 6.92
CA GLN A 64 8.83 -10.88 7.29
C GLN A 64 8.41 -11.09 8.74
N PRO A 65 7.39 -11.92 9.03
CA PRO A 65 7.02 -12.20 10.41
C PRO A 65 8.06 -13.09 11.08
N ALA A 66 8.30 -12.84 12.37
CA ALA A 66 9.10 -13.74 13.20
C ALA A 66 8.35 -15.04 13.54
N ASP A 67 7.02 -14.97 13.58
CA ASP A 67 6.14 -16.10 13.85
C ASP A 67 5.66 -16.73 12.52
N PRO A 68 5.94 -18.02 12.27
CA PRO A 68 5.57 -18.72 11.04
C PRO A 68 4.06 -18.87 10.83
N GLN A 69 3.22 -18.51 11.82
CA GLN A 69 1.77 -18.46 11.65
C GLN A 69 1.29 -17.28 10.78
N PHE A 70 2.12 -16.25 10.61
CA PHE A 70 1.83 -15.13 9.73
C PHE A 70 2.51 -15.30 8.35
N CYS A 71 1.88 -14.75 7.32
CA CYS A 71 2.48 -14.66 5.99
C CYS A 71 3.34 -13.40 5.87
N ALA A 72 4.42 -13.49 5.10
CA ALA A 72 5.17 -12.31 4.67
C ALA A 72 4.30 -11.40 3.78
N ALA A 73 4.59 -10.11 3.80
CA ALA A 73 3.95 -9.14 2.94
C ALA A 73 5.01 -8.42 2.09
N THR A 74 4.72 -8.23 0.81
CA THR A 74 5.54 -7.40 -0.07
C THR A 74 4.89 -6.03 -0.18
N VAL A 75 5.70 -4.98 -0.02
CA VAL A 75 5.22 -3.60 -0.12
C VAL A 75 6.09 -2.79 -1.10
N LEU A 76 5.46 -1.82 -1.76
CA LEU A 76 6.11 -0.91 -2.69
C LEU A 76 6.07 0.51 -2.13
N PRO A 77 7.22 1.14 -1.82
CA PRO A 77 7.26 2.52 -1.35
C PRO A 77 6.66 3.49 -2.37
N VAL A 78 5.84 4.42 -1.87
CA VAL A 78 5.17 5.44 -2.67
C VAL A 78 5.19 6.80 -1.97
N ASP A 79 5.18 7.86 -2.78
CA ASP A 79 4.83 9.21 -2.36
C ASP A 79 3.36 9.49 -2.70
N ILE A 80 2.63 10.08 -1.76
CA ILE A 80 1.24 10.51 -1.93
C ILE A 80 1.18 12.01 -1.62
N ALA A 81 1.38 12.84 -2.63
CA ALA A 81 1.36 14.30 -2.51
C ALA A 81 2.30 14.82 -1.40
N GLY A 82 3.51 14.28 -1.30
CA GLY A 82 4.50 14.64 -0.28
C GLY A 82 4.41 13.83 1.02
N HIS A 83 3.44 12.92 1.14
CA HIS A 83 3.34 11.99 2.28
C HIS A 83 3.92 10.62 1.92
N SER A 84 4.81 10.10 2.77
CA SER A 84 5.36 8.76 2.62
C SER A 84 4.30 7.68 2.84
N GLY A 85 4.29 6.66 1.99
CA GLY A 85 3.48 5.47 2.18
C GLY A 85 4.07 4.25 1.48
N ALA A 86 3.35 3.14 1.55
CA ALA A 86 3.69 1.93 0.83
C ALA A 86 2.42 1.18 0.39
N VAL A 87 2.38 0.78 -0.87
CA VAL A 87 1.33 -0.09 -1.41
C VAL A 87 1.57 -1.52 -0.97
N VAL A 88 0.57 -2.17 -0.38
CA VAL A 88 0.59 -3.60 -0.08
C VAL A 88 0.32 -4.37 -1.36
N VAL A 89 1.24 -5.27 -1.74
CA VAL A 89 1.08 -6.15 -2.90
C VAL A 89 0.35 -7.42 -2.45
N PRO A 90 -0.90 -7.67 -2.90
CA PRO A 90 -1.59 -8.91 -2.59
C PRO A 90 -0.92 -10.10 -3.29
N ALA A 91 -0.92 -11.27 -2.64
CA ALA A 91 -0.39 -12.50 -3.22
C ALA A 91 -1.13 -12.87 -4.52
N GLU A 92 -0.39 -13.34 -5.54
CA GLU A 92 -0.92 -13.65 -6.88
C GLU A 92 -2.00 -14.75 -6.88
N GLU A 93 -1.99 -15.64 -5.89
CA GLU A 93 -2.80 -16.87 -5.81
C GLU A 93 -4.32 -16.63 -5.68
N VAL A 94 -4.75 -15.38 -5.53
CA VAL A 94 -6.16 -15.00 -5.26
C VAL A 94 -6.80 -14.23 -6.43
N ASN A 95 -6.08 -14.10 -7.55
CA ASN A 95 -6.38 -13.09 -8.57
C ASN A 95 -7.29 -13.60 -9.70
N ILE A 96 -8.60 -13.66 -9.45
CA ILE A 96 -9.61 -13.94 -10.47
C ILE A 96 -10.82 -13.00 -10.32
N HIS A 97 -10.59 -11.74 -10.71
CA HIS A 97 -11.55 -10.68 -11.01
C HIS A 97 -12.45 -10.17 -9.87
N LYS A 98 -11.88 -9.22 -9.10
CA LYS A 98 -12.51 -8.04 -8.45
C LYS A 98 -11.44 -7.00 -7.99
N GLU A 99 -10.32 -6.88 -8.73
CA GLU A 99 -8.99 -6.59 -8.18
C GLU A 99 -8.28 -5.32 -8.67
N ASN A 100 -9.04 -4.26 -8.86
CA ASN A 100 -8.47 -2.93 -9.11
C ASN A 100 -8.21 -2.15 -7.82
N ILE A 101 -8.34 -2.74 -6.63
CA ILE A 101 -8.10 -2.05 -5.37
C ILE A 101 -6.66 -2.28 -4.90
N VAL A 102 -5.96 -1.19 -4.60
CA VAL A 102 -4.70 -1.22 -3.86
C VAL A 102 -4.89 -0.69 -2.45
N GLU A 103 -4.15 -1.23 -1.50
CA GLU A 103 -4.13 -0.78 -0.11
C GLU A 103 -2.82 -0.06 0.18
N ILE A 104 -2.90 1.13 0.79
CA ILE A 104 -1.74 1.96 1.11
C ILE A 104 -1.62 2.11 2.62
N MET A 105 -0.45 1.75 3.14
CA MET A 105 -0.02 2.08 4.51
C MET A 105 0.73 3.41 4.50
N SER A 106 0.60 4.19 5.57
CA SER A 106 1.36 5.43 5.77
C SER A 106 1.54 5.67 7.27
N GLY A 107 2.49 6.52 7.65
CA GLY A 107 2.65 6.95 9.03
C GLY A 107 1.51 7.83 9.54
N GLU A 108 0.68 8.33 8.63
CA GLU A 108 -0.42 9.24 8.94
C GLU A 108 -1.76 8.68 8.45
N ARG A 109 -2.85 9.22 9.00
CA ARG A 109 -4.19 8.96 8.49
C ARG A 109 -4.39 9.78 7.21
N LEU A 110 -4.05 9.22 6.06
CA LEU A 110 -4.03 9.91 4.75
C LEU A 110 -5.32 10.67 4.42
N ARG A 111 -6.49 10.14 4.77
CA ARG A 111 -7.78 10.86 4.56
C ARG A 111 -7.81 12.22 5.26
N SER A 112 -7.30 12.28 6.49
CA SER A 112 -7.24 13.51 7.27
C SER A 112 -6.10 14.41 6.83
N ALA A 113 -4.93 13.83 6.52
CA ALA A 113 -3.75 14.57 6.08
C ALA A 113 -3.97 15.27 4.72
N LEU A 114 -4.63 14.59 3.79
CA LEU A 114 -4.90 15.08 2.43
C LEU A 114 -6.27 15.76 2.30
N ASN A 115 -7.10 15.72 3.35
CA ASN A 115 -8.49 16.20 3.34
C ASN A 115 -9.32 15.61 2.18
N ILE A 116 -9.36 14.28 2.09
CA ILE A 116 -10.03 13.51 1.03
C ILE A 116 -11.10 12.56 1.58
N GLU A 117 -12.11 12.32 0.77
CA GLU A 117 -13.27 11.46 1.08
C GLU A 117 -13.47 10.36 0.01
N ASP A 118 -14.45 9.48 0.24
CA ASP A 118 -14.80 8.47 -0.77
C ASP A 118 -15.23 9.14 -2.08
N GLY A 119 -14.67 8.69 -3.20
CA GLY A 119 -14.93 9.25 -4.52
C GLY A 119 -13.84 10.17 -5.07
N ASP A 120 -12.97 10.71 -4.20
CA ASP A 120 -11.86 11.57 -4.61
C ASP A 120 -10.79 10.79 -5.37
N LEU A 121 -10.12 11.48 -6.30
CA LEU A 121 -8.99 10.92 -7.04
C LEU A 121 -7.68 11.25 -6.33
N VAL A 122 -6.87 10.21 -6.12
CA VAL A 122 -5.53 10.32 -5.55
C VAL A 122 -4.53 9.70 -6.51
N THR A 123 -3.44 10.42 -6.74
CA THR A 123 -2.29 9.91 -7.50
C THR A 123 -1.18 9.54 -6.53
N ILE A 124 -0.65 8.33 -6.70
CA ILE A 124 0.52 7.84 -5.96
C ILE A 124 1.71 7.70 -6.91
N MET A 125 2.90 8.03 -6.42
CA MET A 125 4.14 7.93 -7.18
C MET A 125 5.03 6.85 -6.57
N PHE A 126 5.31 5.79 -7.33
CA PHE A 126 6.25 4.75 -6.94
C PHE A 126 7.67 5.27 -7.00
N GLN A 127 8.39 5.08 -5.90
CA GLN A 127 9.83 5.33 -5.85
C GLN A 127 10.52 4.24 -6.68
N GLU A 128 11.40 4.65 -7.58
CA GLU A 128 12.29 3.68 -8.23
C GLU A 128 13.39 3.33 -7.22
N PRO A 129 13.78 2.04 -7.10
CA PRO A 129 15.01 1.75 -6.38
C PRO A 129 16.13 2.55 -7.07
N GLU A 130 16.91 3.31 -6.30
CA GLU A 130 18.15 3.88 -6.82
C GLU A 130 18.93 2.73 -7.45
N ALA A 131 19.20 2.85 -8.74
CA ALA A 131 20.07 1.90 -9.42
C ALA A 131 21.47 2.05 -8.79
N GLU A 132 21.88 1.06 -8.02
CA GLU A 132 23.29 0.84 -7.70
C GLU A 132 24.10 0.53 -8.97
#